data_AF-A0A660V9Q3-F1
#
_entry.id   AF-A0A660V9Q3-F1
#
_cell.length_a   1.000
_cell.length_b   1.000
_cell.length_c   1.000
_cell.angle_alpha   90.00
_cell.angle_beta   90.00
_cell.angle_gamma   90.00
#
_symmetry.space_group_name_H-M   'P 1'
#
loop_
_entity.id
_entity.type
_entity.pdbx_description
1 polymer ?
#
loop_
_entity_poly.entity_id
_entity_poly.type
_entity_poly.pdbx_seq_one_letter_code
_entity_poly.pdbx_strand_id
1 'polypeptide(L)'
;MRVGAAVVDITPNRPLDLTGFVGRENPSVGVLDRITTRALYLGGKQPFVIVVCDVHSIPTPLAWRMRKRVAEGVGVPFENVWVAATHTHSAPGLGRLRCCGE
;
A
#
# COMPACT_ATOMS: atom_id res chain seq x y z
N MET A 1 11.95 1.08 24.73
CA MET A 1 11.63 1.19 23.28
C MET A 1 10.13 1.29 23.15
N ARG A 2 9.58 2.23 22.36
CA ARG A 2 8.13 2.33 22.10
C ARG A 2 7.85 1.75 20.73
N VAL A 3 6.81 0.94 20.61
CA VAL A 3 6.40 0.31 19.34
C VAL A 3 4.91 0.52 19.18
N GLY A 4 4.46 0.79 17.97
CA GLY A 4 3.05 0.91 17.62
C GLY A 4 2.75 0.11 16.36
N ALA A 5 1.58 -0.51 16.31
CA ALA A 5 1.11 -1.24 15.13
C ALA A 5 -0.34 -0.87 14.85
N ALA A 6 -0.69 -0.79 13.56
CA ALA A 6 -2.06 -0.52 13.13
C ALA A 6 -2.38 -1.29 11.85
N VAL A 7 -3.65 -1.66 11.69
CA VAL A 7 -4.19 -2.29 10.49
C VAL A 7 -5.49 -1.58 10.12
N VAL A 8 -5.63 -1.22 8.85
CA VAL A 8 -6.82 -0.57 8.30
C VAL A 8 -7.31 -1.37 7.11
N ASP A 9 -8.60 -1.72 7.09
CA ASP A 9 -9.27 -2.31 5.94
C ASP A 9 -9.47 -1.24 4.86
N ILE A 10 -8.96 -1.52 3.66
CA ILE A 10 -9.08 -0.68 2.47
C ILE A 10 -9.84 -1.40 1.34
N THR A 11 -10.56 -2.48 1.65
CA THR A 11 -11.37 -3.25 0.71
C THR A 11 -12.43 -2.35 0.08
N PRO A 12 -12.45 -2.17 -1.26
CA PRO A 12 -13.51 -1.40 -1.90
C PRO A 12 -14.87 -2.07 -1.73
N ASN A 13 -15.91 -1.25 -1.71
CA ASN A 13 -17.31 -1.69 -1.59
C ASN A 13 -18.00 -1.93 -2.95
N ARG A 14 -17.23 -1.99 -4.03
CA ARG A 14 -17.72 -2.22 -5.39
C ARG A 14 -16.71 -3.03 -6.21
N PRO A 15 -17.16 -3.75 -7.25
CA PRO A 15 -16.26 -4.40 -8.20
C PRO A 15 -15.29 -3.40 -8.85
N LEU A 16 -14.01 -3.78 -8.93
CA LEU A 16 -12.96 -3.03 -9.61
C LEU A 16 -12.04 -3.99 -10.36
N ASP A 17 -11.36 -3.47 -11.38
CA ASP A 17 -10.35 -4.24 -12.12
C ASP A 17 -9.15 -4.56 -11.22
N LEU A 18 -8.84 -5.85 -11.15
CA LEU A 18 -7.66 -6.35 -10.46
C LEU A 18 -6.42 -6.15 -11.34
N THR A 19 -5.26 -5.91 -10.72
CA THR A 19 -4.01 -5.64 -11.44
C THR A 19 -2.97 -6.73 -11.20
N GLY A 20 -2.15 -7.03 -12.22
CA GLY A 20 -0.97 -7.89 -12.12
C GLY A 20 -0.92 -9.00 -13.18
N PHE A 21 -2.06 -9.62 -13.48
CA PHE A 21 -2.16 -10.58 -14.59
C PHE A 21 -2.59 -9.87 -15.87
N VAL A 22 -1.69 -9.85 -16.86
CA VAL A 22 -1.96 -9.33 -18.20
C VAL A 22 -3.06 -10.18 -18.86
N GLY A 23 -4.01 -9.53 -19.54
CA GLY A 23 -5.11 -10.21 -20.23
C GLY A 23 -6.20 -10.74 -19.31
N ARG A 24 -6.20 -10.40 -18.00
CA ARG A 24 -7.39 -10.66 -17.17
C ARG A 24 -8.54 -9.79 -17.67
N GLU A 25 -9.56 -10.46 -18.18
CA GLU A 25 -10.83 -9.86 -18.55
C GLU A 25 -11.80 -9.98 -17.36
N ASN A 26 -12.58 -8.92 -17.12
CA ASN A 26 -13.57 -8.76 -16.04
C ASN A 26 -13.05 -8.18 -14.70
N PRO A 27 -13.89 -7.38 -14.01
CA PRO A 27 -13.60 -6.86 -12.67
C PRO A 27 -13.71 -7.95 -11.59
N SER A 28 -13.33 -7.62 -10.36
CA SER A 28 -13.47 -8.49 -9.20
C SER A 28 -14.92 -8.97 -8.99
N VAL A 29 -15.13 -10.27 -8.82
CA VAL A 29 -16.46 -10.87 -8.59
C VAL A 29 -16.82 -11.04 -7.11
N GLY A 30 -15.89 -10.75 -6.20
CA GLY A 30 -16.07 -10.91 -4.77
C GLY A 30 -14.79 -10.60 -3.99
N VAL A 31 -14.86 -10.81 -2.68
CA VAL A 31 -13.76 -10.61 -1.74
C VAL A 31 -13.51 -11.93 -1.02
N LEU A 32 -12.37 -12.58 -1.29
CA LEU A 32 -11.94 -13.77 -0.57
C LEU A 32 -11.36 -13.38 0.81
N ASP A 33 -10.40 -12.45 0.80
CA ASP A 33 -9.76 -11.88 1.97
C ASP A 33 -9.83 -10.36 1.94
N ARG A 34 -9.83 -9.72 3.12
CA ARG A 34 -9.81 -8.26 3.22
C ARG A 34 -8.47 -7.71 2.75
N ILE A 35 -8.55 -6.61 2.02
CA ILE A 35 -7.39 -5.85 1.53
C ILE A 35 -7.02 -4.85 2.62
N THR A 36 -5.80 -4.91 3.15
CA THR A 36 -5.41 -4.08 4.28
C THR A 36 -4.21 -3.19 3.99
N THR A 37 -4.14 -2.07 4.73
CA THR A 37 -2.91 -1.30 4.95
C THR A 37 -2.46 -1.50 6.39
N ARG A 38 -1.20 -1.88 6.56
CA ARG A 38 -0.59 -2.17 7.86
C ARG A 38 0.55 -1.21 8.10
N ALA A 39 0.68 -0.70 9.33
CA ALA A 39 1.76 0.18 9.72
C ALA A 39 2.45 -0.33 10.99
N LEU A 40 3.78 -0.22 11.03
CA LEU A 40 4.60 -0.48 12.20
C LEU A 40 5.48 0.75 12.47
N TYR A 41 5.34 1.31 13.67
CA TYR A 41 6.18 2.38 14.20
C TYR A 41 7.18 1.80 15.20
N LEU A 42 8.45 2.16 15.03
CA LEU A 42 9.55 1.85 15.93
C LEU A 42 10.08 3.17 16.49
N GLY A 43 9.88 3.42 17.78
CA GLY A 43 10.34 4.63 18.46
C GLY A 43 11.71 4.47 19.12
N GLY A 44 12.43 5.58 19.30
CA GLY A 44 13.76 5.60 19.88
C GLY A 44 14.53 6.85 19.48
N LYS A 45 15.87 6.79 19.53
CA LYS A 45 16.73 7.90 19.04
C LYS A 45 16.58 8.14 17.54
N GLN A 46 16.30 7.08 16.78
CA GLN A 46 16.01 7.14 15.35
C GLN A 46 14.65 6.47 15.11
N PRO A 47 13.55 7.22 15.19
CA PRO A 47 12.23 6.63 14.99
C PRO A 47 12.01 6.28 13.51
N PHE A 48 11.28 5.20 13.25
CA PHE A 48 11.06 4.64 11.92
C PHE A 48 9.62 4.16 11.75
N VAL A 49 9.08 4.27 10.54
CA VAL A 49 7.76 3.76 10.16
C VAL A 49 7.86 2.98 8.86
N ILE A 50 7.25 1.79 8.84
CA ILE A 50 6.94 1.08 7.59
C ILE A 50 5.44 0.94 7.43
N VAL A 51 4.95 1.23 6.23
CA VAL A 51 3.57 1.03 5.81
C VAL A 51 3.55 0.01 4.67
N VAL A 52 2.80 -1.08 4.82
CA VAL A 52 2.65 -2.15 3.83
C VAL A 52 1.20 -2.21 3.39
N CYS A 53 0.98 -2.15 2.08
CA CYS A 53 -0.35 -2.16 1.48
C CYS A 53 -0.57 -3.43 0.66
N ASP A 54 -1.73 -4.06 0.79
CA ASP A 54 -2.16 -5.21 -0.02
C ASP A 54 -2.57 -4.78 -1.43
N VAL A 55 -1.60 -4.34 -2.22
CA VAL A 55 -1.78 -3.92 -3.61
C VAL A 55 -0.64 -4.46 -4.47
N HIS A 56 -0.84 -4.48 -5.79
CA HIS A 56 0.19 -4.86 -6.73
C HIS A 56 1.40 -3.89 -6.69
N SER A 57 1.14 -2.59 -6.84
CA SER A 57 2.19 -1.57 -6.85
C SER A 57 1.64 -0.23 -6.37
N ILE A 58 2.54 0.65 -5.94
CA ILE A 58 2.20 2.00 -5.48
C ILE A 58 2.88 2.98 -6.42
N PRO A 59 2.13 3.81 -7.17
CA PRO A 59 2.72 4.83 -8.02
C PRO A 59 3.63 5.77 -7.22
N THR A 60 4.79 6.12 -7.77
CA THR A 60 5.77 7.00 -7.10
C THR A 60 5.14 8.28 -6.52
N PRO A 61 4.30 9.05 -7.25
CA PRO A 61 3.69 10.25 -6.66
C PRO A 61 2.78 9.95 -5.46
N LEU A 62 2.12 8.79 -5.44
CA LEU A 62 1.30 8.37 -4.30
C LEU A 62 2.19 7.96 -3.12
N ALA A 63 3.24 7.18 -3.34
CA ALA A 63 4.20 6.79 -2.31
C ALA A 63 4.81 8.03 -1.62
N TRP A 64 5.23 9.04 -2.41
CA TRP A 64 5.75 10.30 -1.87
C TRP A 64 4.73 11.04 -1.01
N ARG A 65 3.46 11.15 -1.45
CA ARG A 65 2.40 11.78 -0.64
C ARG A 65 2.12 11.02 0.65
N MET A 66 2.09 9.68 0.60
CA MET A 66 1.90 8.84 1.79
C MET A 66 3.04 9.05 2.79
N ARG A 67 4.29 8.96 2.34
CA ARG A 67 5.48 9.16 3.18
C ARG A 67 5.47 10.53 3.85
N LYS A 68 5.16 11.59 3.09
CA LYS A 68 5.06 12.96 3.62
C LYS A 68 4.00 13.08 4.72
N ARG A 69 2.78 12.60 4.46
CA ARG A 69 1.68 12.65 5.44
C ARG A 69 1.99 11.86 6.72
N VAL A 70 2.61 10.69 6.60
CA VAL A 70 2.99 9.86 7.75
C VAL A 70 4.11 10.53 8.55
N ALA A 71 5.12 11.08 7.88
CA ALA A 71 6.21 11.81 8.52
C ALA A 71 5.68 12.99 9.35
N GLU A 72 4.82 13.81 8.76
CA GLU A 72 4.17 14.95 9.41
C GLU A 72 3.25 14.52 10.56
N GLY A 73 2.42 13.49 10.35
CA GLY A 73 1.42 13.06 11.33
C GLY A 73 1.98 12.34 12.56
N VAL A 74 3.14 11.67 12.43
CA VAL A 74 3.76 10.88 13.53
C VAL A 74 5.02 11.58 14.08
N GLY A 75 5.53 12.62 13.41
CA GLY A 75 6.72 13.36 13.84
C GLY A 75 8.01 12.58 13.62
N VAL A 76 8.18 11.98 12.45
CA VAL A 76 9.41 11.24 12.07
C VAL A 76 10.05 11.84 10.82
N PRO A 77 11.38 11.71 10.63
CA PRO A 77 12.03 12.15 9.40
C PRO A 77 11.47 11.43 8.17
N PHE A 78 11.37 12.13 7.05
CA PHE A 78 10.79 11.60 5.80
C PHE A 78 11.55 10.37 5.28
N GLU A 79 12.87 10.38 5.42
CA GLU A 79 13.79 9.28 5.10
C GLU A 79 13.52 8.02 5.92
N ASN A 80 12.93 8.16 7.11
CA ASN A 80 12.60 7.07 8.02
C ASN A 80 11.18 6.53 7.83
N VAL A 81 10.47 6.96 6.78
CA VAL A 81 9.16 6.42 6.41
C VAL A 81 9.27 5.60 5.16
N TRP A 82 9.01 4.30 5.25
CA TRP A 82 8.96 3.38 4.12
C TRP A 82 7.52 3.01 3.79
N VAL A 83 7.24 2.88 2.50
CA VAL A 83 5.94 2.46 1.98
C VAL A 83 6.19 1.35 0.96
N ALA A 84 5.53 0.21 1.15
CA ALA A 84 5.70 -0.98 0.32
C ALA A 84 4.35 -1.56 -0.10
N ALA A 85 4.34 -2.18 -1.28
CA ALA A 85 3.25 -3.01 -1.77
C ALA A 85 3.60 -4.48 -1.49
N THR A 86 2.61 -5.33 -1.21
CA THR A 86 2.84 -6.79 -1.14
C THR A 86 3.03 -7.44 -2.51
N HIS A 87 2.71 -6.71 -3.58
CA HIS A 87 2.71 -7.22 -4.94
C HIS A 87 1.66 -8.31 -5.18
N THR A 88 0.52 -8.24 -4.49
CA THR A 88 -0.62 -9.14 -4.76
C THR A 88 -1.28 -8.82 -6.09
N HIS A 89 -1.59 -9.86 -6.86
CA HIS A 89 -2.33 -9.78 -8.12
C HIS A 89 -3.86 -9.90 -7.95
N SER A 90 -4.32 -9.94 -6.70
CA SER A 90 -5.71 -10.17 -6.32
C SER A 90 -6.37 -8.92 -5.69
N ALA A 91 -5.75 -7.75 -5.87
CA ALA A 91 -6.28 -6.46 -5.41
C ALA A 91 -6.50 -5.48 -6.58
N PRO A 92 -7.40 -4.49 -6.43
CA PRO A 92 -7.57 -3.44 -7.42
C PRO A 92 -6.29 -2.65 -7.69
N GLY A 93 -6.15 -2.19 -8.94
CA GLY A 93 -5.03 -1.36 -9.35
C GLY A 93 -5.07 0.05 -8.77
N LEU A 94 -3.92 0.55 -8.31
CA LEU A 94 -3.72 1.96 -7.95
C LEU A 94 -3.21 2.82 -9.12
N GLY A 95 -2.98 2.21 -10.28
CA GLY A 95 -2.49 2.86 -11.49
C GLY A 95 -2.42 1.87 -12.64
N ARG A 96 -2.05 2.35 -13.83
CA ARG A 96 -1.82 1.47 -14.99
C ARG A 96 -0.42 0.89 -14.93
N LEU A 97 -0.34 -0.40 -15.20
CA LEU A 97 0.91 -1.04 -15.56
C LEU A 97 1.41 -0.46 -16.88
N ARG A 98 2.69 -0.09 -16.92
CA ARG A 98 3.38 0.41 -18.11
C ARG A 98 4.58 -0.50 -18.35
N CYS A 99 5.02 -0.61 -19.60
CA CYS A 99 6.19 -1.39 -20.00
C CYS A 99 6.10 -2.88 -19.62
N CYS A 100 4.90 -3.47 -19.64
CA CYS A 100 4.69 -4.90 -19.39
C CYS A 100 4.79 -5.77 -20.67
N GLY A 101 5.61 -5.32 -21.62
CA GLY A 101 5.77 -5.94 -22.94
C GLY A 101 4.72 -5.51 -23.98
N GLU A 102 5.06 -5.75 -25.25
CA GLU A 102 4.18 -6.57 -26.10
C GLU A 102 4.37 -8.04 -25.69
#